data_AF-A0A2N5FUR5-F1
#
_entry.id   AF-A0A2N5FUR5-F1
#
_cell.length_a   1.000
_cell.length_b   1.000
_cell.length_c   1.000
_cell.angle_alpha   90.00
_cell.angle_beta   90.00
_cell.angle_gamma   90.00
#
_symmetry.space_group_name_H-M   'P 1'
#
loop_
_entity.id
_entity.type
_entity.pdbx_description
1 polymer ?
#
loop_
_entity_poly.entity_id
_entity_poly.type
_entity_poly.pdbx_seq_one_letter_code
_entity_poly.pdbx_strand_id
1 'polypeptide(L)'
;MSTNYYFRDKEGYNRINKANSQIKEHVNKIFSILEENFERNLVFKKMDIENATQISDEECLIHIGQFAYGWKVLLKTNNELYNTVSEMRSFYNKNKDKYEVVDEYGYVMTWEELEKEFLGLNEGKFRGDFEDKDGYCWSKSEFS
;
A
#
# COMPACT_ATOMS: atom_id res chain seq x y z
N MET A 1 -15.72 3.62 6.98
CA MET A 1 -14.68 3.37 5.97
C MET A 1 -13.52 2.70 6.67
N SER A 2 -12.85 1.80 5.96
CA SER A 2 -11.69 1.08 6.45
C SER A 2 -10.48 1.41 5.60
N THR A 3 -9.34 1.61 6.24
CA THR A 3 -8.07 2.01 5.63
C THR A 3 -7.12 0.82 5.65
N ASN A 4 -6.54 0.47 4.50
CA ASN A 4 -5.51 -0.57 4.42
C ASN A 4 -4.11 0.01 4.66
N TYR A 5 -3.22 -0.81 5.22
CA TYR A 5 -1.84 -0.44 5.54
C TYR A 5 -0.87 -1.46 4.94
N TYR A 6 0.30 -0.99 4.50
CA TYR A 6 1.27 -1.79 3.77
C TYR A 6 2.70 -1.46 4.18
N PHE A 7 3.60 -2.44 4.07
CA PHE A 7 5.02 -2.16 3.87
C PHE A 7 5.27 -1.95 2.38
N ARG A 8 5.76 -0.78 1.99
CA ARG A 8 6.10 -0.45 0.60
C ARG A 8 7.60 -0.55 0.37
N ASP A 9 8.01 -1.34 -0.63
CA ASP A 9 9.39 -1.34 -1.12
C ASP A 9 9.70 0.00 -1.78
N LYS A 10 10.59 0.78 -1.15
CA LYS A 10 10.95 2.13 -1.61
C LYS A 10 11.59 2.11 -2.99
N GLU A 11 12.49 1.16 -3.25
CA GLU A 11 13.21 1.10 -4.53
C GLU A 11 12.31 0.59 -5.65
N GLY A 12 11.49 -0.43 -5.36
CA GLY A 12 10.45 -0.91 -6.27
C GLY A 12 9.50 0.21 -6.68
N TYR A 13 8.92 0.89 -5.69
CA TYR A 13 7.97 1.98 -5.90
C TYR A 13 8.59 3.15 -6.69
N ASN A 14 9.82 3.56 -6.36
CA ASN A 14 10.51 4.62 -7.08
C ASN A 14 10.78 4.26 -8.55
N ARG A 15 11.12 3.00 -8.84
CA ARG A 15 11.29 2.52 -10.23
C ARG A 15 9.98 2.59 -11.01
N ILE A 16 8.87 2.14 -10.41
CA ILE A 16 7.54 2.18 -11.03
C ILE A 16 7.11 3.63 -11.28
N ASN A 17 7.26 4.52 -10.30
CA ASN A 17 6.94 5.94 -10.46
C ASN A 17 7.77 6.63 -11.54
N LYS A 18 9.06 6.29 -11.64
CA LYS A 18 9.92 6.79 -12.71
C LYS A 18 9.43 6.31 -14.07
N ALA A 19 9.09 5.03 -14.20
CA ALA A 19 8.55 4.47 -15.44
C ALA A 19 7.22 5.13 -15.83
N ASN A 20 6.27 5.24 -14.89
CA ASN A 20 4.99 5.92 -15.11
C ASN A 20 5.16 7.39 -15.52
N SER A 21 6.11 8.10 -14.92
CA SER A 21 6.45 9.47 -15.30
C SER A 21 6.98 9.56 -16.74
N GLN A 22 7.86 8.63 -17.13
CA GLN A 22 8.38 8.55 -18.50
C GLN A 22 7.27 8.23 -19.50
N ILE A 23 6.40 7.26 -19.20
CA ILE A 23 5.25 6.91 -20.04
C ILE A 23 4.37 8.14 -20.25
N LYS A 24 4.00 8.83 -19.17
CA LYS A 24 3.19 10.05 -19.22
C LYS A 24 3.85 11.15 -20.07
N GLU A 25 5.16 11.34 -19.95
CA GLU A 25 5.90 12.28 -20.79
C GLU A 25 5.82 11.91 -22.28
N HIS A 26 5.96 10.63 -22.63
CA HIS A 26 5.88 10.16 -24.01
C HIS A 26 4.47 10.29 -24.57
N VAL A 27 3.45 9.93 -23.78
CA VAL A 27 2.04 10.13 -24.15
C VAL A 27 1.77 11.61 -24.40
N ASN A 28 2.22 12.51 -23.51
CA ASN A 28 2.09 13.96 -23.70
C ASN A 28 2.70 14.44 -25.02
N LYS A 29 3.93 14.00 -25.34
CA LYS A 29 4.63 14.35 -26.60
C LYS A 29 3.88 13.86 -27.83
N ILE A 30 3.35 12.63 -27.80
CA ILE A 30 2.58 12.09 -28.93
C ILE A 30 1.32 12.92 -29.15
N PHE A 31 0.58 13.22 -28.07
CA PHE A 31 -0.68 13.95 -28.18
C PHE A 31 -0.49 15.41 -28.56
N SER A 32 0.59 16.08 -28.13
CA SER A 32 0.89 17.45 -28.59
C SER A 32 1.10 17.48 -30.11
N ILE A 33 1.86 16.53 -30.66
CA ILE A 33 2.06 16.40 -32.11
C ILE A 33 0.73 16.15 -32.83
N LEU A 34 -0.11 15.26 -32.29
CA LEU A 34 -1.41 14.96 -32.91
C LEU A 34 -2.36 16.17 -32.89
N GLU A 35 -2.39 16.93 -31.80
CA GLU A 35 -3.24 18.13 -31.67
C GLU A 35 -2.79 19.24 -32.61
N GLU A 36 -1.47 19.45 -32.75
CA GLU A 36 -0.88 20.41 -33.69
C GLU A 36 -1.17 20.07 -35.16
N ASN A 37 -1.18 18.79 -35.54
CA ASN A 37 -1.29 18.37 -36.94
C ASN A 37 -2.73 18.10 -37.41
N PHE A 38 -3.67 17.85 -36.49
CA PHE A 38 -5.01 17.38 -36.84
C PHE A 38 -6.17 18.21 -36.27
N GLU A 39 -5.91 19.29 -35.52
CA GLU A 39 -6.93 20.17 -34.91
C GLU A 39 -8.09 19.41 -34.22
N ARG A 40 -7.77 18.30 -33.54
CA ARG A 40 -8.75 17.46 -32.82
C ARG A 40 -8.49 17.53 -31.34
N ASN A 41 -9.55 17.69 -30.54
CA ASN A 41 -9.49 17.46 -29.10
C ASN A 41 -9.38 15.95 -28.84
N LEU A 42 -8.27 15.53 -28.25
CA LEU A 42 -7.96 14.11 -28.02
C LEU A 42 -7.89 13.74 -26.52
N VAL A 43 -8.43 14.59 -25.64
CA VAL A 43 -8.33 14.45 -24.18
C VAL A 43 -8.77 13.08 -23.68
N PHE A 44 -9.93 12.57 -24.11
CA PHE A 44 -10.41 11.26 -23.65
C PHE A 44 -9.52 10.09 -24.10
N LYS A 45 -9.04 10.12 -25.36
CA LYS A 45 -8.13 9.08 -25.87
C LYS A 45 -6.79 9.11 -25.15
N LYS A 46 -6.32 10.30 -24.77
CA LYS A 46 -5.11 10.45 -23.97
C LYS A 46 -5.29 9.80 -22.60
N MET A 47 -6.39 10.10 -21.94
CA MET A 47 -6.73 9.52 -20.64
C MET A 47 -6.85 7.99 -20.71
N ASP A 48 -7.49 7.45 -21.75
CA ASP A 48 -7.60 6.00 -21.96
C ASP A 48 -6.22 5.34 -22.09
N ILE A 49 -5.28 5.95 -22.84
CA ILE A 49 -3.93 5.43 -23.01
C ILE A 49 -3.11 5.57 -21.72
N GLU A 50 -3.20 6.70 -21.02
CA GLU A 50 -2.52 6.89 -19.73
C GLU A 50 -2.97 5.81 -18.73
N ASN A 51 -4.27 5.55 -18.62
CA ASN A 51 -4.81 4.52 -17.74
C ASN A 51 -4.39 3.11 -18.17
N ALA A 52 -4.43 2.81 -19.48
CA ALA A 52 -4.07 1.48 -20.00
C ALA A 52 -2.57 1.17 -19.93
N THR A 53 -1.73 2.20 -19.78
CA THR A 53 -0.27 2.06 -19.73
C THR A 53 0.31 2.26 -18.32
N GLN A 54 -0.53 2.60 -17.35
CA GLN A 54 -0.10 2.74 -15.96
C GLN A 54 0.37 1.40 -15.40
N ILE A 55 1.60 1.38 -14.88
CA ILE A 55 2.16 0.23 -14.19
C ILE A 55 1.68 0.29 -12.73
N SER A 56 1.05 -0.80 -12.28
CA SER A 56 0.61 -1.00 -10.90
C SER A 56 1.80 -1.15 -9.95
N ASP A 57 1.69 -0.60 -8.75
CA ASP A 57 2.68 -0.74 -7.67
C ASP A 57 2.33 -1.86 -6.65
N GLU A 58 1.28 -2.65 -6.91
CA GLU A 58 0.83 -3.72 -6.01
C GLU A 58 1.93 -4.72 -5.65
N GLU A 59 2.84 -5.06 -6.58
CA GLU A 59 3.96 -5.96 -6.31
C GLU A 59 5.00 -5.38 -5.33
N CYS A 60 4.99 -4.06 -5.13
CA CYS A 60 5.84 -3.38 -4.17
C CYS A 60 5.22 -3.32 -2.77
N LEU A 61 3.99 -3.80 -2.59
CA LEU A 61 3.23 -3.69 -1.35
C LEU A 61 3.12 -5.04 -0.65
N ILE A 62 3.51 -5.08 0.62
CA ILE A 62 3.24 -6.19 1.53
C ILE A 62 2.13 -5.73 2.47
N HIS A 63 0.97 -6.35 2.38
CA HIS A 63 -0.19 -5.94 3.15
C HIS A 63 -0.03 -6.27 4.65
N ILE A 64 -0.16 -5.25 5.49
CA ILE A 64 -0.05 -5.31 6.95
C ILE A 64 -1.41 -5.65 7.57
N GLY A 65 -2.46 -5.00 7.08
CA GLY A 65 -3.79 -5.11 7.67
C GLY A 65 -4.72 -3.97 7.30
N GLN A 66 -5.87 -3.95 7.95
CA GLN A 66 -6.94 -2.97 7.73
C GLN A 66 -7.47 -2.42 9.05
N PHE A 67 -7.69 -1.10 9.10
CA PHE A 67 -8.34 -0.42 10.22
C PHE A 67 -9.69 0.14 9.81
N ALA A 68 -10.76 -0.23 10.51
CA ALA A 68 -12.06 0.40 10.34
C ALA A 68 -12.31 1.40 11.48
N TYR A 69 -12.64 2.65 11.13
CA TYR A 69 -12.88 3.71 12.12
C TYR A 69 -13.94 3.27 13.16
N GLY A 70 -13.54 3.19 14.44
CA GLY A 70 -14.39 2.76 15.55
C GLY A 70 -14.54 1.23 15.72
N TRP A 71 -13.76 0.42 15.01
CA TRP A 71 -13.81 -1.04 15.03
C TRP A 71 -12.43 -1.66 15.32
N LYS A 72 -12.41 -3.00 15.43
CA LYS A 72 -11.19 -3.78 15.67
C LYS A 72 -10.25 -3.74 14.46
N VAL A 73 -8.97 -3.65 14.80
CA VAL A 73 -7.83 -3.75 13.88
C VAL A 73 -7.72 -5.18 13.34
N LEU A 74 -7.64 -5.31 12.02
CA LEU A 74 -7.42 -6.58 11.34
C LEU A 74 -5.98 -6.62 10.85
N LEU A 75 -5.20 -7.57 11.37
CA LEU A 75 -3.83 -7.81 10.94
C LEU A 75 -3.82 -8.97 9.94
N LYS A 76 -3.02 -8.83 8.89
CA LYS A 76 -2.77 -9.92 7.95
C LYS A 76 -1.52 -10.65 8.39
N THR A 77 -1.63 -11.96 8.57
CA THR A 77 -0.46 -12.82 8.81
C THR A 77 0.29 -13.04 7.50
N ASN A 78 1.61 -13.06 7.57
CA ASN A 78 2.45 -13.39 6.44
C ASN A 78 3.44 -14.49 6.85
N ASN A 79 3.07 -15.74 6.60
CA ASN A 79 3.81 -16.92 7.06
C ASN A 79 5.29 -16.93 6.63
N GLU A 80 5.66 -16.17 5.61
CA GLU A 80 7.04 -16.05 5.13
C GLU A 80 7.85 -14.95 5.83
N LEU A 81 7.18 -13.90 6.34
CA LEU A 81 7.82 -12.68 6.85
C LEU A 81 7.58 -12.44 8.34
N TYR A 82 6.34 -12.63 8.82
CA TYR A 82 5.92 -12.41 10.20
C TYR A 82 4.55 -13.04 10.50
N ASN A 83 4.39 -13.58 11.70
CA ASN A 83 3.13 -14.14 12.22
C ASN A 83 2.60 -13.40 13.46
N THR A 84 3.43 -12.56 14.09
CA THR A 84 3.06 -11.76 15.26
C THR A 84 3.41 -10.28 15.07
N VAL A 85 2.81 -9.40 15.88
CA VAL A 85 3.15 -7.95 15.88
C VAL A 85 4.62 -7.72 16.25
N SER A 86 5.16 -8.52 17.18
CA SER A 86 6.58 -8.45 17.57
C SER A 86 7.51 -8.84 16.41
N GLU A 87 7.16 -9.89 15.66
CA GLU A 87 7.90 -10.29 14.46
C GLU A 87 7.77 -9.24 13.35
N MET A 88 6.58 -8.65 13.18
CA MET A 88 6.34 -7.56 12.23
C MET A 88 7.18 -6.32 12.54
N ARG A 89 7.25 -5.92 13.83
CA ARG A 89 8.14 -4.85 14.31
C ARG A 89 9.60 -5.17 14.02
N SER A 90 9.99 -6.40 14.30
CA SER A 90 11.36 -6.88 14.06
C SER A 90 11.71 -6.87 12.57
N PHE A 91 10.77 -7.29 11.71
CA PHE A 91 10.89 -7.23 10.26
C PHE A 91 11.07 -5.79 9.79
N TYR A 92 10.21 -4.87 10.23
CA TYR A 92 10.31 -3.45 9.87
C TYR A 92 11.65 -2.86 10.29
N ASN A 93 12.05 -3.04 11.55
CA ASN A 93 13.29 -2.46 12.07
C ASN A 93 14.54 -2.98 11.34
N LYS A 94 14.56 -4.27 10.97
CA LYS A 94 15.67 -4.87 10.20
C LYS A 94 15.73 -4.36 8.76
N ASN A 95 14.59 -3.96 8.20
CA ASN A 95 14.49 -3.60 6.78
C ASN A 95 14.00 -2.16 6.55
N LYS A 96 14.09 -1.29 7.56
CA LYS A 96 13.57 0.09 7.51
C LYS A 96 14.18 0.95 6.42
N ASP A 97 15.37 0.58 5.94
CA ASP A 97 16.03 1.28 4.84
C ASP A 97 15.35 0.92 3.51
N LYS A 98 14.88 -0.32 3.37
CA LYS A 98 14.21 -0.84 2.17
C LYS A 98 12.69 -0.59 2.16
N TYR A 99 12.04 -0.74 3.31
CA TYR A 99 10.59 -0.62 3.43
C TYR A 99 10.18 0.60 4.24
N GLU A 100 9.01 1.14 3.91
CA GLU A 100 8.30 2.17 4.68
C GLU A 100 6.87 1.71 4.96
N VAL A 101 6.25 2.23 6.02
CA VAL A 101 4.83 1.98 6.30
C VAL A 101 4.00 3.04 5.60
N VAL A 102 3.00 2.59 4.85
CA VAL A 102 2.07 3.47 4.13
C VAL A 102 0.63 3.02 4.30
N ASP A 103 -0.29 3.96 4.25
CA ASP A 103 -1.71 3.65 4.03
C ASP A 103 -2.05 3.51 2.54
N GLU A 104 -3.29 3.11 2.24
CA GLU A 104 -3.81 2.99 0.87
C GLU A 104 -3.89 4.33 0.10
N TYR A 105 -3.78 5.46 0.79
CA TYR A 105 -3.74 6.79 0.21
C TYR A 105 -2.30 7.29 -0.03
N GLY A 106 -1.30 6.47 0.31
CA GLY A 106 0.12 6.75 0.13
C GLY A 106 0.74 7.64 1.22
N TYR A 107 0.04 7.88 2.33
CA TYR A 107 0.60 8.59 3.48
C TYR A 107 1.65 7.72 4.16
N VAL A 108 2.89 8.23 4.20
CA VAL A 108 4.02 7.55 4.86
C VAL A 108 3.98 7.85 6.34
N MET A 109 4.04 6.81 7.16
CA MET A 109 4.03 6.90 8.61
C MET A 109 5.21 6.17 9.24
N THR A 110 5.55 6.59 10.44
CA THR A 110 6.50 5.93 11.31
C THR A 110 5.89 4.68 11.94
N TRP A 111 6.74 3.80 12.47
CA TRP A 111 6.26 2.65 13.22
C TRP A 111 5.53 3.08 14.49
N GLU A 112 5.96 4.17 15.12
CA GLU A 112 5.33 4.73 16.32
C GLU A 112 3.93 5.28 16.01
N GLU A 113 3.74 5.92 14.85
CA GLU A 113 2.43 6.36 14.37
C GLU A 113 1.53 5.15 14.05
N LEU A 114 2.06 4.13 13.38
CA LEU A 114 1.34 2.87 13.17
C LEU A 114 0.97 2.23 14.52
N GLU A 115 1.88 2.14 15.48
CA GLU A 115 1.58 1.60 16.81
C GLU A 115 0.49 2.43 17.49
N LYS A 116 0.54 3.76 17.44
CA LYS A 116 -0.43 4.62 18.10
C LYS A 116 -1.82 4.56 17.46
N GLU A 117 -1.89 4.59 16.13
CA GLU A 117 -3.14 4.61 15.37
C GLU A 117 -3.76 3.22 15.26
N PHE A 118 -2.94 2.17 15.21
CA PHE A 118 -3.35 0.82 14.85
C PHE A 118 -3.23 -0.17 16.01
N LEU A 119 -2.22 -0.06 16.87
CA LEU A 119 -1.97 -1.06 17.93
C LEU A 119 -2.38 -0.56 19.33
N GLY A 120 -2.38 0.76 19.55
CA GLY A 120 -2.70 1.43 20.81
C GLY A 120 -4.20 1.56 21.08
N LEU A 121 -5.06 1.34 20.07
CA LEU A 121 -6.52 1.33 20.24
C LEU A 121 -7.08 0.03 20.83
N ASN A 122 -6.22 -0.95 21.14
CA ASN A 122 -6.61 -2.28 21.60
C ASN A 122 -5.98 -2.66 22.97
N GLU A 123 -6.16 -1.84 23.99
CA GLU A 123 -6.03 -2.32 25.39
C GLU A 123 -7.09 -3.39 25.75
N GLY A 124 -8.02 -3.72 24.83
CA GLY A 124 -9.15 -4.62 25.06
C GLY A 124 -9.25 -5.77 24.05
N LYS A 125 -8.55 -6.87 24.33
CA LYS A 125 -8.89 -8.25 23.92
C LYS A 125 -9.14 -8.46 22.41
N PHE A 126 -8.06 -8.78 21.70
CA PHE A 126 -8.13 -9.55 20.46
C PHE A 126 -8.84 -10.88 20.76
N ARG A 127 -10.01 -11.12 20.16
CA ARG A 127 -10.81 -12.32 20.39
C ARG A 127 -10.95 -13.06 19.06
N GLY A 128 -10.34 -14.24 19.02
CA GLY A 128 -10.81 -15.39 18.26
C GLY A 128 -10.36 -15.43 16.81
N ASP A 129 -9.58 -16.46 16.50
CA ASP A 129 -9.17 -16.83 15.15
C ASP A 129 -10.39 -16.95 14.22
N PHE A 130 -10.42 -16.14 13.18
CA PHE A 130 -11.28 -16.34 12.03
C PHE A 130 -10.44 -16.02 10.79
N GLU A 131 -9.90 -17.06 10.16
CA GLU A 131 -9.33 -16.91 8.82
C GLU A 131 -10.48 -16.63 7.87
N ASP A 132 -10.52 -15.44 7.30
CA ASP A 132 -11.38 -15.22 6.14
C ASP A 132 -10.74 -15.81 4.88
N LYS A 133 -11.49 -15.80 3.78
CA LYS A 133 -11.08 -16.41 2.51
C LYS A 133 -9.89 -15.69 1.86
N ASP A 134 -9.52 -14.52 2.37
CA ASP A 134 -8.49 -13.63 1.84
C ASP A 134 -7.20 -13.64 2.70
N GLY A 135 -7.15 -14.50 3.73
CA GLY A 135 -5.98 -14.75 4.56
C GLY A 135 -5.80 -13.77 5.72
N TYR A 136 -6.84 -13.05 6.14
CA TYR A 136 -6.79 -12.25 7.35
C TYR A 136 -6.92 -13.14 8.57
N CYS A 137 -6.02 -13.01 9.55
CA CYS A 137 -6.01 -13.83 10.75
C CYS A 137 -6.14 -12.93 11.97
N TRP A 138 -7.11 -13.22 12.85
CA TRP A 138 -7.23 -12.52 14.12
C TRP A 138 -6.06 -12.94 15.01
N SER A 139 -5.23 -11.96 15.39
CA SER A 139 -4.00 -12.22 16.15
C SER A 139 -4.27 -13.03 17.42
N LYS A 140 -3.52 -14.13 17.56
CA LYS A 140 -3.58 -15.10 18.65
C LYS A 140 -2.56 -14.82 19.78
N SER A 141 -2.03 -13.60 19.85
CA SER A 141 -1.04 -13.23 20.87
C SER A 141 -1.69 -12.42 21.99
N GLU A 142 -1.55 -12.92 23.22
CA GLU A 142 -1.84 -12.14 24.43
C GLU A 142 -0.82 -11.01 24.55
N PHE A 143 -1.32 -9.79 24.80
CA PHE A 143 -0.49 -8.64 25.15
C PHE A 143 -0.10 -8.77 26.62
N SER A 144 1.20 -8.71 26.91
CA SER A 144 1.74 -8.44 28.24
C SER A 144 1.60 -6.95 28.57
#